data_AF-A0A367ING9-F1
#
_entry.id   AF-A0A367ING9-F1
#
_cell.length_a   1.000
_cell.length_b   1.000
_cell.length_c   1.000
_cell.angle_alpha   90.00
_cell.angle_beta   90.00
_cell.angle_gamma   90.00
#
_symmetry.space_group_name_H-M   'P 1'
#
loop_
_entity.id
_entity.type
_entity.pdbx_description
1 polymer ?
#
loop_
_entity_poly.entity_id
_entity_poly.type
_entity_poly.pdbx_seq_one_letter_code
_entity_poly.pdbx_strand_id
1 'polypeptide(L)'
;MKSIVLAALFIFGTYAVPIQEKRIKVKLTGYFHGSGYYGQVRIGEPAQLFDVVFDTGSSDFWVVSNDCQTKEYCLKHRQFQPKLSRTYKRGKGDPSFSVRYGSGSIHARIGQDTLRIGSGTLQDQFVADATELSTIFERLPIDGIMGLGLPKLSKSDPNRLTLIESMVNQQLVDKAIFSIYIQPFGGQIDFGGMDPNLYTGSIHYAPLTSDNYWATHMNKASFGNYSIDSQSVIVDSGK
;
A
#
# COMPACT_ATOMS: atom_id res chain seq x y z
N MET A 1 3.62 26.09 8.94
CA MET A 1 2.58 26.20 9.98
C MET A 1 1.21 26.17 9.30
N LYS A 2 0.57 25.01 9.24
CA LYS A 2 -0.86 24.87 8.91
C LYS A 2 -1.40 23.80 9.83
N SER A 3 -1.92 24.24 10.97
CA SER A 3 -2.77 23.43 11.82
C SER A 3 -4.13 23.33 11.17
N ILE A 4 -4.69 22.12 11.08
CA ILE A 4 -6.13 21.92 10.95
C ILE A 4 -6.54 21.07 12.14
N VAL A 5 -7.27 21.70 13.05
CA VAL A 5 -8.04 21.06 14.10
C VAL A 5 -9.44 20.84 13.55
N LEU A 6 -10.05 19.68 13.78
CA LEU A 6 -11.50 19.58 13.83
C LEU A 6 -11.90 18.89 15.13
N ALA A 7 -12.39 19.69 16.08
CA ALA A 7 -13.17 19.24 17.22
C ALA A 7 -14.65 19.28 16.81
N ALA A 8 -15.36 18.17 16.96
CA ALA A 8 -16.81 18.17 16.86
C ALA A 8 -17.39 18.24 18.28
N LEU A 9 -17.93 19.40 18.63
CA LEU A 9 -18.76 19.63 19.81
C LEU A 9 -20.20 19.22 19.44
N PHE A 10 -20.79 18.23 20.09
CA PHE A 10 -22.23 17.95 20.01
C PHE A 10 -22.86 18.16 21.38
N ILE A 11 -23.73 19.17 21.48
CA ILE A 11 -24.60 19.38 22.65
C ILE A 11 -25.97 18.76 22.33
N PHE A 12 -26.30 17.74 23.14
CA PHE A 12 -27.58 17.14 23.54
C PHE A 12 -28.81 17.15 22.60
N GLY A 13 -29.32 15.94 22.31
CA GLY A 13 -30.73 15.72 21.99
C GLY A 13 -31.02 14.49 21.11
N THR A 14 -31.24 13.34 21.76
CA THR A 14 -31.93 12.12 21.25
C THR A 14 -31.37 11.41 19.99
N TYR A 15 -30.90 10.17 20.21
CA TYR A 15 -30.50 9.15 19.23
C TYR A 15 -29.36 9.53 18.27
N ALA A 16 -28.15 9.67 18.81
CA ALA A 16 -26.95 9.46 18.00
C ALA A 16 -26.91 7.97 17.61
N VAL A 17 -27.35 7.65 16.39
CA VAL A 17 -26.95 6.40 15.75
C VAL A 17 -25.43 6.44 15.68
N PRO A 18 -24.69 5.45 16.23
CA PRO A 18 -23.26 5.41 16.06
C PRO A 18 -22.98 5.35 14.56
N ILE A 19 -22.42 6.42 13.98
CA ILE A 19 -21.96 6.38 12.60
C ILE A 19 -20.80 5.39 12.60
N GLN A 20 -21.03 4.19 12.08
CA GLN A 20 -19.97 3.22 11.89
C GLN A 20 -19.03 3.77 10.83
N GLU A 21 -17.82 4.17 11.24
CA GLU A 21 -16.80 4.71 10.32
C GLU A 21 -16.59 3.76 9.14
N LYS A 22 -16.67 4.29 7.92
CA LYS A 22 -16.44 3.54 6.69
C LYS A 22 -14.99 3.09 6.67
N ARG A 23 -14.80 1.77 6.76
CA ARG A 23 -13.49 1.11 6.72
C ARG A 23 -13.51 -0.01 5.69
N ILE A 24 -12.38 -0.15 5.01
CA ILE A 24 -12.10 -1.28 4.12
C ILE A 24 -11.04 -2.13 4.79
N LYS A 25 -11.35 -3.41 4.99
CA LYS A 25 -10.45 -4.38 5.61
C LYS A 25 -9.88 -5.32 4.55
N VAL A 26 -8.59 -5.61 4.64
CA VAL A 26 -7.94 -6.64 3.83
C VAL A 26 -7.20 -7.58 4.77
N LYS A 27 -7.51 -8.87 4.65
CA LYS A 27 -6.76 -9.92 5.36
C LYS A 27 -5.38 -10.06 4.72
N LEU A 28 -4.36 -10.16 5.57
CA LEU A 28 -2.98 -10.42 5.17
C LEU A 28 -2.62 -11.88 5.44
N THR A 29 -1.82 -12.45 4.55
CA THR A 29 -1.20 -13.78 4.67
C THR A 29 0.29 -13.60 4.84
N GLY A 30 0.85 -14.18 5.90
CA GLY A 30 2.30 -14.17 6.13
C GLY A 30 3.00 -15.24 5.29
N TYR A 31 4.19 -14.94 4.78
CA TYR A 31 5.08 -15.91 4.14
C TYR A 31 6.44 -15.97 4.84
N PHE A 32 7.20 -17.06 4.61
CA PHE A 32 8.50 -17.31 5.24
C PHE A 32 8.53 -17.04 6.76
N HIS A 33 7.56 -17.59 7.49
CA HIS A 33 7.46 -17.47 8.95
C HIS A 33 7.42 -16.00 9.46
N GLY A 34 6.70 -15.13 8.75
CA GLY A 34 6.50 -13.74 9.16
C GLY A 34 7.55 -12.77 8.62
N SER A 35 8.36 -13.20 7.64
CA SER A 35 9.33 -12.33 6.94
C SER A 35 8.68 -11.45 5.88
N GLY A 36 7.36 -11.48 5.75
CA GLY A 36 6.62 -10.61 4.84
C GLY A 36 5.16 -11.01 4.75
N TYR A 37 4.34 -10.10 4.22
CA TYR A 37 2.89 -10.21 4.20
C TYR A 37 2.34 -9.73 2.87
N TYR A 38 1.37 -10.47 2.31
CA TYR A 38 0.61 -10.02 1.15
C TYR A 38 -0.89 -10.07 1.42
N GLY A 39 -1.66 -9.32 0.66
CA GLY A 39 -3.11 -9.44 0.61
C GLY A 39 -3.62 -9.39 -0.83
N GLN A 40 -4.91 -9.66 -0.98
CA GLN A 40 -5.53 -9.79 -2.30
C GLN A 40 -6.12 -8.48 -2.79
N VAL A 41 -5.84 -8.17 -4.06
CA VAL A 41 -6.47 -7.09 -4.81
C VAL A 41 -6.96 -7.60 -6.16
N ARG A 42 -7.94 -6.92 -6.75
CA ARG A 42 -8.36 -7.22 -8.13
C ARG A 42 -8.29 -5.99 -9.01
N ILE A 43 -7.85 -6.16 -10.24
CA ILE A 43 -7.63 -5.08 -11.19
C ILE A 43 -8.50 -5.31 -12.42
N GLY A 44 -9.11 -4.24 -12.91
CA GLY A 44 -9.82 -4.23 -14.17
C GLY A 44 -11.23 -4.81 -14.13
N GLU A 45 -11.79 -4.90 -15.33
CA GLU A 45 -13.16 -5.37 -15.54
C GLU A 45 -13.27 -6.15 -16.86
N PRO A 46 -13.49 -7.49 -16.84
CA PRO A 46 -13.65 -8.34 -15.65
C PRO A 46 -12.41 -8.34 -14.75
N ALA A 47 -12.65 -8.53 -13.46
CA ALA A 47 -11.64 -8.38 -12.42
C ALA A 47 -10.60 -9.52 -12.45
N GLN A 48 -9.32 -9.16 -12.48
CA GLN A 48 -8.17 -10.06 -12.44
C GLN A 48 -7.54 -10.02 -11.04
N LEU A 49 -7.33 -11.18 -10.39
CA LEU A 49 -6.88 -11.28 -9.00
C LEU A 49 -5.35 -11.28 -8.89
N PHE A 50 -4.80 -10.60 -7.88
CA PHE A 50 -3.36 -10.54 -7.59
C PHE A 50 -3.11 -10.57 -6.08
N ASP A 51 -2.00 -11.20 -5.67
CA ASP A 51 -1.46 -11.18 -4.32
C ASP A 51 -0.37 -10.14 -4.28
N VAL A 52 -0.52 -9.11 -3.45
CA VAL A 52 0.38 -7.95 -3.43
C VAL A 52 0.86 -7.65 -2.01
N VAL A 53 2.12 -7.23 -1.89
CA VAL A 53 2.64 -6.65 -0.65
C VAL A 53 2.12 -5.23 -0.53
N PHE A 54 1.59 -4.88 0.65
CA PHE A 54 1.26 -3.50 1.00
C PHE A 54 2.50 -2.86 1.63
N ASP A 55 3.19 -2.01 0.87
CA ASP A 55 4.56 -1.60 1.16
C ASP A 55 4.64 -0.10 1.50
N THR A 56 4.86 0.24 2.76
CA THR A 56 5.06 1.65 3.17
C THR A 56 6.43 2.23 2.78
N GLY A 57 7.37 1.39 2.33
CA GLY A 57 8.69 1.78 1.84
C GLY A 57 8.74 2.19 0.36
N SER A 58 7.64 2.06 -0.38
CA SER A 58 7.51 2.49 -1.80
C SER A 58 6.14 3.10 -2.09
N SER A 59 5.97 3.74 -3.25
CA SER A 59 4.73 4.49 -3.58
C SER A 59 4.08 4.10 -4.91
N ASP A 60 4.74 3.28 -5.71
CA ASP A 60 4.20 2.80 -6.97
C ASP A 60 3.46 1.49 -6.76
N PHE A 61 2.34 1.30 -7.45
CA PHE A 61 1.63 0.04 -7.50
C PHE A 61 1.99 -0.67 -8.81
N TRP A 62 2.49 -1.89 -8.74
CA TRP A 62 2.79 -2.69 -9.91
C TRP A 62 2.38 -4.15 -9.73
N VAL A 63 2.12 -4.81 -10.86
CA VAL A 63 1.85 -6.25 -10.98
C VAL A 63 2.59 -6.85 -12.17
N VAL A 64 2.81 -8.16 -12.15
CA VAL A 64 3.48 -8.87 -13.26
C VAL A 64 2.70 -8.74 -14.56
N SER A 65 3.38 -8.41 -15.66
CA SER A 65 2.77 -8.33 -16.99
C SER A 65 2.60 -9.68 -17.67
N ASN A 66 1.56 -9.81 -18.50
CA ASN A 66 1.43 -10.92 -19.45
C ASN A 66 2.51 -10.90 -20.56
N ASP A 67 3.18 -9.77 -20.75
CA ASP A 67 4.32 -9.63 -21.68
C ASP A 67 5.68 -9.75 -20.95
N CYS A 68 5.68 -10.25 -19.71
CA CYS A 68 6.89 -10.35 -18.93
C CYS A 68 7.94 -11.28 -19.57
N GLN A 69 9.18 -10.79 -19.65
CA GLN A 69 10.30 -11.48 -20.29
C GLN A 69 11.08 -12.40 -19.34
N THR A 70 10.98 -12.19 -18.03
CA THR A 70 11.63 -13.01 -16.98
C THR A 70 10.87 -14.33 -16.78
N LYS A 71 11.09 -15.30 -17.68
CA LYS A 71 10.26 -16.52 -17.81
C LYS A 71 10.14 -17.35 -16.52
N GLU A 72 11.21 -17.53 -15.73
CA GLU A 72 11.13 -18.37 -14.51
C GLU A 72 10.19 -17.81 -13.44
N TYR A 73 10.08 -16.48 -13.34
CA TYR A 73 9.18 -15.80 -12.41
C TYR A 73 7.76 -15.74 -12.98
N CYS A 74 7.62 -15.23 -14.20
CA CYS A 74 6.32 -14.81 -14.71
C CYS A 74 5.39 -15.98 -15.00
N LEU A 75 5.92 -17.17 -15.33
CA LEU A 75 5.10 -18.38 -15.50
C LEU A 75 4.50 -18.92 -14.20
N LYS A 76 5.01 -18.50 -13.02
CA LYS A 76 4.56 -18.96 -11.70
C LYS A 76 3.59 -17.99 -11.02
N HIS A 77 3.40 -16.80 -11.59
CA HIS A 77 2.62 -15.72 -11.01
C HIS A 77 1.44 -15.36 -11.88
N ARG A 78 0.41 -14.76 -11.28
CA ARG A 78 -0.71 -14.21 -12.04
C ARG A 78 -0.22 -13.00 -12.82
N GLN A 79 -0.62 -12.96 -14.08
CA GLN A 79 -0.18 -11.96 -15.03
C GLN A 79 -1.33 -11.03 -15.37
N PHE A 80 -1.07 -9.74 -15.28
CA PHE A 80 -2.01 -8.70 -15.69
C PHE A 80 -2.12 -8.66 -17.20
N GLN A 81 -3.36 -8.72 -17.67
CA GLN A 81 -3.73 -8.64 -19.08
C GLN A 81 -4.55 -7.36 -19.29
N PRO A 82 -3.89 -6.21 -19.56
CA PRO A 82 -4.58 -4.93 -19.72
C PRO A 82 -5.66 -4.96 -20.81
N LYS A 83 -5.40 -5.72 -21.90
CA LYS A 83 -6.31 -5.84 -23.05
C LYS A 83 -7.65 -6.53 -22.71
N LEU A 84 -7.71 -7.31 -21.62
CA LEU A 84 -8.94 -7.95 -21.19
C LEU A 84 -9.81 -7.03 -20.32
N SER A 85 -9.26 -5.94 -19.80
CA SER A 85 -9.98 -5.00 -18.95
C SER A 85 -10.62 -3.89 -19.78
N ARG A 86 -11.95 -3.77 -19.72
CA ARG A 86 -12.70 -2.69 -20.38
C ARG A 86 -12.53 -1.32 -19.71
N THR A 87 -12.01 -1.30 -18.49
CA THR A 87 -11.76 -0.07 -17.70
C THR A 87 -10.31 0.39 -17.77
N TYR A 88 -9.42 -0.39 -18.38
CA TYR A 88 -8.01 -0.03 -18.51
C TYR A 88 -7.82 1.20 -19.40
N LYS A 89 -7.15 2.21 -18.85
CA LYS A 89 -6.72 3.42 -19.54
C LYS A 89 -5.21 3.38 -19.63
N ARG A 90 -4.69 3.22 -20.85
CA ARG A 90 -3.24 3.30 -21.09
C ARG A 90 -2.74 4.68 -20.66
N GLY A 91 -1.68 4.71 -19.85
CA GLY A 91 -1.10 5.96 -19.37
C GLY A 91 -0.39 6.73 -20.49
N LYS A 92 -0.22 8.04 -20.29
CA LYS A 92 0.53 8.93 -21.21
C LYS A 92 2.05 8.94 -20.94
N GLY A 93 2.54 8.02 -20.11
CA GLY A 93 3.90 8.07 -19.55
C GLY A 93 4.99 7.37 -20.38
N ASP A 94 6.21 7.47 -19.85
CA ASP A 94 7.41 6.84 -20.39
C ASP A 94 7.24 5.31 -20.48
N PRO A 95 7.36 4.70 -21.68
CA PRO A 95 7.30 3.25 -21.85
C PRO A 95 8.43 2.49 -21.13
N SER A 96 9.42 3.19 -20.57
CA SER A 96 10.58 2.65 -19.84
C SER A 96 10.57 2.96 -18.34
N PHE A 97 9.39 3.07 -17.72
CA PHE A 97 9.29 3.27 -16.27
C PHE A 97 10.05 2.18 -15.50
N SER A 98 10.97 2.61 -14.64
CA SER A 98 11.79 1.72 -13.82
C SER A 98 11.68 2.09 -12.35
N VAL A 99 11.53 1.08 -11.49
CA VAL A 99 11.57 1.25 -10.03
C VAL A 99 12.61 0.32 -9.46
N ARG A 100 13.42 0.84 -8.54
CA ARG A 100 14.44 0.07 -7.82
C ARG A 100 14.06 -0.08 -6.35
N TYR A 101 13.96 -1.33 -5.91
CA TYR A 101 13.66 -1.75 -4.55
C TYR A 101 14.91 -2.38 -3.94
N GLY A 102 15.66 -1.67 -3.10
CA GLY A 102 16.85 -2.23 -2.44
C GLY A 102 17.80 -2.97 -3.41
N SER A 103 17.75 -4.31 -3.40
CA SER A 103 18.52 -5.22 -4.26
C SER A 103 17.87 -5.60 -5.59
N GLY A 104 16.59 -5.27 -5.84
CA GLY A 104 15.87 -5.58 -7.07
C GLY A 104 15.36 -4.34 -7.81
N SER A 105 14.89 -4.55 -9.03
CA SER A 105 14.21 -3.54 -9.86
C SER A 105 13.17 -4.16 -10.78
N ILE A 106 12.30 -3.31 -11.30
CA ILE A 106 11.35 -3.64 -12.38
C ILE A 106 11.48 -2.63 -13.53
N HIS A 107 11.14 -3.06 -14.74
CA HIS A 107 10.70 -2.19 -15.82
C HIS A 107 9.22 -2.45 -16.09
N ALA A 108 8.43 -1.41 -16.29
CA ALA A 108 6.98 -1.54 -16.46
C ALA A 108 6.41 -0.49 -17.41
N ARG A 109 5.16 -0.74 -17.82
CA ARG A 109 4.32 0.23 -18.54
C ARG A 109 3.29 0.79 -17.57
N ILE A 110 3.06 2.10 -17.58
CA ILE A 110 2.09 2.73 -16.68
C ILE A 110 0.71 2.81 -17.34
N GLY A 111 -0.32 2.46 -16.59
CA GLY A 111 -1.71 2.75 -16.92
C GLY A 111 -2.53 3.07 -15.68
N GLN A 112 -3.83 3.21 -15.88
CA GLN A 112 -4.82 3.33 -14.83
C GLN A 112 -5.91 2.29 -15.06
N ASP A 113 -6.46 1.73 -14.00
CA ASP A 113 -7.59 0.81 -14.09
C ASP A 113 -8.45 0.88 -12.82
N THR A 114 -9.58 0.20 -12.83
CA THR A 114 -10.40 -0.02 -11.64
C THR A 114 -9.67 -0.99 -10.70
N LEU A 115 -9.40 -0.55 -9.48
CA LEU A 115 -8.85 -1.37 -8.40
C LEU A 115 -9.97 -1.78 -7.43
N ARG A 116 -10.02 -3.05 -7.07
CA ARG A 116 -10.85 -3.57 -5.98
C ARG A 116 -9.99 -4.07 -4.85
N ILE A 117 -10.26 -3.59 -3.65
CA ILE A 117 -9.51 -3.90 -2.43
C ILE A 117 -10.49 -4.05 -1.28
N GLY A 118 -10.52 -5.24 -0.67
CA GLY A 118 -11.57 -5.61 0.27
C GLY A 118 -12.97 -5.37 -0.32
N SER A 119 -13.79 -4.59 0.39
CA SER A 119 -15.12 -4.15 -0.06
C SER A 119 -15.11 -2.90 -0.95
N GLY A 120 -13.96 -2.22 -1.13
CA GLY A 120 -13.83 -0.99 -1.88
C GLY A 120 -13.58 -1.20 -3.37
N THR A 121 -14.17 -0.34 -4.20
CA THR A 121 -13.90 -0.24 -5.64
C THR A 121 -13.43 1.18 -5.94
N LEU A 122 -12.15 1.32 -6.26
CA LEU A 122 -11.49 2.58 -6.58
C LEU A 122 -11.30 2.68 -8.09
N GLN A 123 -11.79 3.77 -8.68
CA GLN A 123 -11.62 4.05 -10.11
C GLN A 123 -10.30 4.76 -10.38
N ASP A 124 -9.79 4.62 -11.60
CA ASP A 124 -8.64 5.38 -12.12
C ASP A 124 -7.35 5.24 -11.28
N GLN A 125 -7.18 4.08 -10.64
CA GLN A 125 -5.98 3.79 -9.86
C GLN A 125 -4.81 3.51 -10.80
N PHE A 126 -3.70 4.22 -10.59
CA PHE A 126 -2.44 3.93 -11.29
C PHE A 126 -1.96 2.51 -11.00
N VAL A 127 -1.57 1.80 -12.06
CA VAL A 127 -0.96 0.47 -12.01
C VAL A 127 0.16 0.39 -13.05
N ALA A 128 1.32 -0.10 -12.62
CA ALA A 128 2.43 -0.43 -13.49
C ALA A 128 2.40 -1.92 -13.87
N ASP A 129 2.41 -2.18 -15.16
CA ASP A 129 2.38 -3.50 -15.78
C ASP A 129 3.82 -3.95 -16.07
N ALA A 130 4.42 -4.72 -15.15
CA ALA A 130 5.85 -5.00 -15.08
C ALA A 130 6.31 -6.05 -16.12
N THR A 131 7.10 -5.61 -17.11
CA THR A 131 7.59 -6.42 -18.22
C THR A 131 8.94 -7.09 -17.95
N GLU A 132 9.71 -6.54 -17.03
CA GLU A 132 10.98 -7.12 -16.58
C GLU A 132 11.11 -6.96 -15.07
N LEU A 133 11.63 -8.00 -14.41
CA LEU A 133 11.83 -8.02 -12.97
C LEU A 133 13.19 -8.66 -12.65
N SER A 134 13.83 -8.17 -11.60
CA SER A 134 15.03 -8.78 -11.03
C SER A 134 14.74 -10.15 -10.41
N THR A 135 15.73 -11.05 -10.46
CA THR A 135 15.62 -12.44 -9.99
C THR A 135 15.30 -12.58 -8.49
N ILE A 136 15.52 -11.53 -7.68
CA ILE A 136 15.17 -11.52 -6.25
C ILE A 136 13.66 -11.75 -6.02
N PHE A 137 12.81 -11.34 -6.97
CA PHE A 137 11.37 -11.55 -6.89
C PHE A 137 10.96 -13.00 -7.20
N GLU A 138 11.81 -13.82 -7.84
CA GLU A 138 11.50 -15.19 -8.26
C GLU A 138 11.01 -16.11 -7.14
N ARG A 139 11.50 -15.86 -5.92
CA ARG A 139 11.23 -16.70 -4.75
C ARG A 139 10.05 -16.20 -3.92
N LEU A 140 9.55 -14.99 -4.18
CA LEU A 140 8.49 -14.40 -3.38
C LEU A 140 7.12 -14.89 -3.88
N PRO A 141 6.17 -15.25 -2.99
CA PRO A 141 4.84 -15.72 -3.39
C PRO A 141 3.89 -14.55 -3.66
N ILE A 142 4.31 -13.58 -4.47
CA ILE A 142 3.58 -12.32 -4.71
C ILE A 142 3.58 -11.99 -6.20
N ASP A 143 2.46 -11.46 -6.68
CA ASP A 143 2.30 -11.01 -8.06
C ASP A 143 2.60 -9.51 -8.24
N GLY A 144 2.91 -8.80 -7.16
CA GLY A 144 3.13 -7.36 -7.20
C GLY A 144 3.39 -6.69 -5.86
N ILE A 145 3.65 -5.39 -5.89
CA ILE A 145 3.77 -4.53 -4.72
C ILE A 145 2.84 -3.34 -4.90
N MET A 146 2.05 -3.05 -3.86
CA MET A 146 1.23 -1.87 -3.73
C MET A 146 1.88 -0.89 -2.75
N GLY A 147 2.57 0.11 -3.29
CA GLY A 147 3.18 1.16 -2.49
C GLY A 147 2.16 2.01 -1.73
N LEU A 148 2.38 2.14 -0.43
CA LEU A 148 1.63 2.97 0.53
C LEU A 148 2.45 4.16 1.05
N GLY A 149 3.67 4.35 0.54
CA GLY A 149 4.56 5.48 0.81
C GLY A 149 4.02 6.81 0.28
N LEU A 150 4.69 7.90 0.65
CA LEU A 150 4.29 9.26 0.30
C LEU A 150 4.49 9.57 -1.20
N PRO A 151 3.65 10.44 -1.82
CA PRO A 151 3.67 10.63 -3.27
C PRO A 151 5.03 11.01 -3.86
N LYS A 152 5.85 11.79 -3.15
CA LYS A 152 7.18 12.22 -3.63
C LYS A 152 8.13 11.07 -3.94
N LEU A 153 7.90 9.88 -3.39
CA LEU A 153 8.69 8.69 -3.67
C LEU A 153 8.25 7.96 -4.95
N SER A 154 7.04 8.25 -5.46
CA SER A 154 6.52 7.66 -6.68
C SER A 154 7.34 8.08 -7.89
N LYS A 155 7.74 7.09 -8.68
CA LYS A 155 8.37 7.29 -9.99
C LYS A 155 7.33 7.53 -11.09
N SER A 156 6.08 7.09 -10.88
CA SER A 156 5.03 7.15 -11.90
C SER A 156 4.40 8.53 -11.96
N ASP A 157 4.18 9.15 -10.79
CA ASP A 157 3.77 10.54 -10.66
C ASP A 157 4.03 11.04 -9.23
N PRO A 158 4.99 11.95 -8.99
CA PRO A 158 5.28 12.44 -7.65
C PRO A 158 4.21 13.39 -7.07
N ASN A 159 3.23 13.83 -7.89
CA ASN A 159 2.17 14.76 -7.49
C ASN A 159 0.80 14.08 -7.33
N ARG A 160 0.72 12.76 -7.52
CA ARG A 160 -0.53 12.00 -7.35
C ARG A 160 -0.99 11.98 -5.90
N LEU A 161 -2.27 11.69 -5.71
CA LEU A 161 -2.79 11.31 -4.39
C LEU A 161 -2.22 9.96 -3.96
N THR A 162 -2.02 9.77 -2.66
CA THR A 162 -1.82 8.45 -2.06
C THR A 162 -3.05 7.56 -2.31
N LEU A 163 -2.89 6.26 -2.12
CA LEU A 163 -4.02 5.32 -2.22
C LEU A 163 -5.15 5.71 -1.26
N ILE A 164 -4.81 6.02 0.00
CA ILE A 164 -5.81 6.34 1.02
C ILE A 164 -6.50 7.69 0.75
N GLU A 165 -5.78 8.70 0.27
CA GLU A 165 -6.38 9.97 -0.16
C GLU A 165 -7.32 9.77 -1.36
N SER A 166 -6.96 8.89 -2.29
CA SER A 166 -7.83 8.53 -3.42
C SER A 166 -9.11 7.85 -2.95
N MET A 167 -9.02 6.97 -1.94
CA MET A 167 -10.19 6.34 -1.32
C MET A 167 -11.12 7.35 -0.63
N VAL A 168 -10.55 8.33 0.09
CA VAL A 168 -11.33 9.42 0.71
C VAL A 168 -12.01 10.28 -0.36
N ASN A 169 -11.28 10.65 -1.41
CA ASN A 169 -11.81 11.47 -2.51
C ASN A 169 -12.96 10.78 -3.24
N GLN A 170 -12.92 9.45 -3.34
CA GLN A 170 -14.00 8.62 -3.90
C GLN A 170 -15.02 8.14 -2.84
N GLN A 171 -15.00 8.71 -1.64
CA GLN A 171 -15.97 8.46 -0.55
C GLN A 171 -16.07 6.99 -0.09
N LEU A 172 -14.99 6.22 -0.30
CA LEU A 172 -14.88 4.82 0.10
C LEU A 172 -14.56 4.64 1.59
N VAL A 173 -13.85 5.61 2.17
CA VAL A 173 -13.48 5.68 3.58
C VAL A 173 -13.60 7.11 4.09
N ASP A 174 -13.79 7.29 5.40
CA ASP A 174 -14.03 8.62 5.98
C ASP A 174 -12.73 9.37 6.32
N LYS A 175 -11.64 8.64 6.58
CA LYS A 175 -10.36 9.21 7.06
C LYS A 175 -9.19 8.77 6.19
N ALA A 176 -8.26 9.69 5.95
CA ALA A 176 -7.02 9.44 5.23
C ALA A 176 -5.97 8.72 6.11
N ILE A 177 -6.36 7.62 6.77
CA ILE A 177 -5.47 6.80 7.61
C ILE A 177 -5.60 5.33 7.22
N PHE A 178 -4.51 4.58 7.40
CA PHE A 178 -4.54 3.13 7.39
C PHE A 178 -3.81 2.59 8.63
N SER A 179 -4.13 1.37 9.04
CA SER A 179 -3.45 0.68 10.13
C SER A 179 -3.13 -0.75 9.72
N ILE A 180 -1.98 -1.24 10.17
CA ILE A 180 -1.48 -2.58 9.83
C ILE A 180 -1.30 -3.35 11.13
N TYR A 181 -1.97 -4.50 11.21
CA TYR A 181 -1.82 -5.49 12.26
C TYR A 181 -1.16 -6.73 11.67
N ILE A 182 -0.07 -7.21 12.29
CA ILE A 182 0.68 -8.38 11.84
C ILE A 182 0.88 -9.39 12.98
N GLN A 183 0.85 -10.66 12.62
CA GLN A 183 1.15 -11.83 13.42
C GLN A 183 1.99 -12.80 12.57
N PRO A 184 2.74 -13.77 13.13
CA PRO A 184 3.67 -14.59 12.36
C PRO A 184 3.14 -15.26 11.07
N PHE A 185 1.84 -15.53 10.97
CA PHE A 185 1.22 -16.21 9.82
C PHE A 185 0.17 -15.38 9.08
N GLY A 186 -0.05 -14.13 9.47
CA GLY A 186 -1.07 -13.31 8.84
C GLY A 186 -1.29 -11.98 9.53
N GLY A 187 -2.39 -11.32 9.18
CA GLY A 187 -2.66 -10.00 9.71
C GLY A 187 -3.87 -9.36 9.05
N GLN A 188 -3.97 -8.05 9.21
CA GLN A 188 -5.01 -7.24 8.63
C GLN A 188 -4.48 -5.84 8.35
N ILE A 189 -4.87 -5.27 7.22
CA ILE A 189 -4.77 -3.83 6.98
C ILE A 189 -6.18 -3.24 6.92
N ASP A 190 -6.41 -2.18 7.71
CA ASP A 190 -7.63 -1.39 7.69
C ASP A 190 -7.32 -0.05 7.00
N PHE A 191 -8.02 0.24 5.91
CA PHE A 191 -8.07 1.57 5.31
C PHE A 191 -9.27 2.32 5.88
N GLY A 192 -9.06 3.60 6.23
CA GLY A 192 -10.09 4.44 6.83
C GLY A 192 -10.14 4.42 8.36
N GLY A 193 -9.32 3.60 9.02
CA GLY A 193 -9.36 3.49 10.48
C GLY A 193 -8.47 2.39 11.05
N MET A 194 -8.80 2.00 12.27
CA MET A 194 -8.13 0.96 13.04
C MET A 194 -9.15 0.08 13.76
N ASP A 195 -8.88 -1.21 13.87
CA ASP A 195 -9.73 -2.13 14.61
C ASP A 195 -9.38 -2.10 16.11
N PRO A 196 -10.26 -1.60 16.99
CA PRO A 196 -9.97 -1.49 18.43
C PRO A 196 -9.78 -2.84 19.12
N ASN A 197 -10.14 -3.95 18.47
CA ASN A 197 -9.92 -5.29 19.01
C ASN A 197 -8.51 -5.84 18.72
N LEU A 198 -7.73 -5.16 17.88
CA LEU A 198 -6.39 -5.61 17.44
C LEU A 198 -5.24 -4.92 18.18
N TYR A 199 -5.53 -4.02 19.12
CA TYR A 199 -4.53 -3.39 19.97
C TYR A 199 -5.08 -3.17 21.39
N THR A 200 -4.17 -2.92 22.32
CA THR A 200 -4.49 -2.55 23.70
C THR A 200 -3.79 -1.24 24.04
N GLY A 201 -4.31 -0.50 25.03
CA GLY A 201 -3.75 0.79 25.44
C GLY A 201 -4.03 1.93 24.45
N SER A 202 -3.29 3.03 24.61
CA SER A 202 -3.41 4.24 23.80
C SER A 202 -2.47 4.21 22.59
N ILE A 203 -2.91 4.80 21.47
CA ILE A 203 -2.06 5.03 20.31
C ILE A 203 -1.14 6.23 20.58
N HIS A 204 0.17 6.03 20.37
CA HIS A 204 1.15 7.10 20.42
C HIS A 204 1.50 7.55 19.01
N TYR A 205 1.33 8.84 18.73
CA TYR A 205 1.65 9.44 17.45
C TYR A 205 3.03 10.11 17.50
N ALA A 206 3.78 9.98 16.41
CA ALA A 206 5.04 10.68 16.21
C ALA A 206 4.97 11.50 14.91
N PRO A 207 5.53 12.71 14.88
CA PRO A 207 5.51 13.55 13.68
C PRO A 207 6.40 12.97 12.58
N LEU A 208 6.00 13.17 11.33
CA LEU A 208 6.85 12.85 10.18
C LEU A 208 8.06 13.78 10.12
N THR A 209 9.22 13.22 9.78
CA THR A 209 10.48 13.95 9.58
C THR A 209 10.92 13.98 8.11
N SER A 210 10.15 13.37 7.21
CA SER A 210 10.43 13.27 5.78
C SER A 210 9.17 13.45 4.96
N ASP A 211 9.31 14.07 3.79
CA ASP A 211 8.24 14.14 2.79
C ASP A 211 8.27 12.95 1.79
N ASN A 212 9.29 12.08 1.88
CA ASN A 212 9.47 10.95 0.96
C ASN A 212 9.04 9.62 1.60
N TYR A 213 9.25 9.47 2.90
CA TYR A 213 9.03 8.22 3.63
C TYR A 213 8.16 8.44 4.86
N TRP A 214 7.53 7.37 5.35
CA TRP A 214 6.97 7.29 6.70
C TRP A 214 8.10 7.26 7.75
N ALA A 215 8.85 8.35 7.82
CA ALA A 215 10.01 8.50 8.69
C ALA A 215 9.67 9.30 9.93
N THR A 216 10.23 8.88 11.07
CA THR A 216 10.10 9.57 12.35
C THR A 216 11.44 9.59 13.08
N HIS A 217 11.49 10.37 14.16
CA HIS A 217 12.64 10.47 15.03
C HIS A 217 12.58 9.43 16.15
N MET A 218 13.58 8.55 16.21
CA MET A 218 13.80 7.65 17.34
C MET A 218 14.85 8.27 18.27
N ASN A 219 14.51 8.46 19.53
CA ASN A 219 15.42 9.11 20.48
C ASN A 219 16.57 8.19 20.92
N LYS A 220 16.27 6.91 21.15
CA LYS A 220 17.23 5.88 21.57
C LYS A 220 16.63 4.50 21.36
N ALA A 221 17.45 3.54 20.95
CA ALA A 221 17.15 2.12 21.04
C ALA A 221 18.21 1.43 21.92
N SER A 222 17.81 0.40 22.67
CA SER A 222 18.75 -0.36 23.50
C SER A 222 18.40 -1.83 23.56
N PHE A 223 19.42 -2.68 23.53
CA PHE A 223 19.32 -4.12 23.72
C PHE A 223 20.47 -4.61 24.60
N GLY A 224 20.16 -5.03 25.82
CA GLY A 224 21.18 -5.32 26.83
C GLY A 224 22.09 -4.11 27.04
N ASN A 225 23.40 -4.30 26.85
CA ASN A 225 24.40 -3.24 26.99
C ASN A 225 24.64 -2.44 25.70
N TYR A 226 23.97 -2.77 24.60
CA TYR A 226 24.08 -2.05 23.35
C TYR A 226 23.04 -0.94 23.31
N SER A 227 23.45 0.26 22.89
CA SER A 227 22.53 1.35 22.60
C SER A 227 22.87 2.04 21.29
N ILE A 228 21.81 2.42 20.58
CA ILE A 228 21.87 3.30 19.42
C ILE A 228 21.23 4.60 19.86
N ASP A 229 21.97 5.69 19.69
CA ASP A 229 21.47 7.03 20.00
C ASP A 229 20.47 7.50 18.94
N SER A 230 20.08 8.76 19.08
CA SER A 230 19.12 9.46 18.25
C SER A 230 19.34 9.25 16.75
N GLN A 231 18.33 8.74 16.04
CA GLN A 231 18.39 8.57 14.58
C GLN A 231 17.00 8.64 13.94
N SER A 232 16.96 9.01 12.65
CA SER A 232 15.75 8.85 11.83
C SER A 232 15.51 7.38 11.52
N VAL A 233 14.27 6.94 11.69
CA VAL A 233 13.82 5.57 11.36
C VAL A 233 12.64 5.62 10.40
N ILE A 234 12.47 4.58 9.58
CA ILE A 234 11.35 4.45 8.63
C ILE A 234 10.49 3.28 9.10
N VAL A 235 9.17 3.47 9.09
CA VAL A 235 8.21 2.38 9.28
C VAL A 235 7.92 1.76 7.91
N ASP A 236 8.49 0.58 7.67
CA ASP A 236 8.47 -0.11 6.38
C ASP A 236 7.82 -1.50 6.53
N SER A 237 6.61 -1.67 5.97
CA SER A 237 5.87 -2.94 5.98
C SER A 237 6.21 -3.88 4.81
N GLY A 238 7.02 -3.41 3.84
CA GLY A 238 7.37 -4.17 2.64
C GLY A 238 8.60 -5.06 2.77
N LYS A 239 9.17 -5.17 3.98
CA LYS A 239 10.41 -5.91 4.26
C LYS A 239 10.26 -6.99 5.31
#